data_AF-A0A0B6Z368-F1
#
_entry.id   AF-A0A0B6Z368-F1
#
_cell.length_a   1.000
_cell.length_b   1.000
_cell.length_c   1.000
_cell.angle_alpha   90.00
_cell.angle_beta   90.00
_cell.angle_gamma   90.00
#
_symmetry.space_group_name_H-M   'P 1'
#
loop_
_entity.id
_entity.type
_entity.pdbx_description
1 polymer ?
#
loop_
_entity_poly.entity_id
_entity_poly.type
_entity_poly.pdbx_seq_one_letter_code
_entity_poly.pdbx_strand_id
1 'polypeptide(L)'
;SPVTPLNDLLLAVSYCSSQIFVSDQLARLHVDLTMPMFSEITQRFQTARPSVRQTLLKYLLPWLHNLELVDPSLPQSSPLTSFLT
;
A
#
# COMPACT_ATOMS: atom_id res chain seq x y z
N SER A 1 -23.20 -17.58 -27.21
CA SER A 1 -23.93 -16.43 -26.61
C SER A 1 -22.95 -15.38 -26.10
N PRO A 2 -23.22 -14.08 -26.29
CA PRO A 2 -22.25 -12.99 -26.06
C PRO A 2 -22.28 -12.38 -24.65
N VAL A 3 -22.87 -13.07 -23.66
CA VAL A 3 -23.13 -12.52 -22.31
C VAL A 3 -22.00 -12.78 -21.30
N THR A 4 -21.07 -13.68 -21.63
CA THR A 4 -19.90 -14.04 -20.80
C THR A 4 -18.96 -12.88 -20.46
N PRO A 5 -18.55 -11.98 -21.38
CA PRO A 5 -17.51 -10.99 -21.08
C PRO A 5 -17.94 -9.90 -20.09
N LEU A 6 -19.25 -9.59 -20.01
CA LEU A 6 -19.75 -8.61 -19.05
C LEU A 6 -19.73 -9.17 -17.62
N ASN A 7 -20.09 -10.45 -17.45
CA ASN A 7 -20.07 -11.09 -16.14
C ASN A 7 -18.62 -11.22 -15.62
N ASP A 8 -17.69 -11.60 -16.49
CA ASP A 8 -16.26 -11.67 -16.17
C ASP A 8 -15.71 -10.29 -15.78
N LEU A 9 -16.13 -9.23 -16.48
CA LEU A 9 -15.74 -7.85 -16.14
C LEU A 9 -16.31 -7.42 -14.78
N LEU A 10 -17.57 -7.71 -14.49
CA LEU A 10 -18.20 -7.38 -13.21
C LEU A 10 -17.55 -8.13 -12.05
N LEU A 11 -17.24 -9.42 -12.24
CA LEU A 11 -16.49 -10.21 -11.26
C LEU A 11 -15.09 -9.65 -11.06
N ALA A 12 -14.38 -9.27 -12.13
CA ALA A 12 -13.05 -8.66 -12.04
C ALA A 12 -13.07 -7.31 -11.30
N VAL A 13 -14.09 -6.47 -11.55
CA VAL A 13 -14.27 -5.18 -10.87
C VAL A 13 -14.59 -5.39 -9.39
N SER A 14 -15.50 -6.32 -9.06
CA SER A 14 -15.86 -6.64 -7.68
C SER A 14 -14.68 -7.22 -6.90
N TYR A 15 -13.92 -8.11 -7.53
CA TYR A 15 -12.70 -8.70 -6.96
C TYR A 15 -11.61 -7.64 -6.75
N CYS A 16 -11.36 -6.77 -7.73
CA CYS A 16 -10.39 -5.67 -7.57
C CYS A 16 -10.78 -4.73 -6.43
N SER A 17 -12.07 -4.38 -6.33
CA SER A 17 -12.59 -3.51 -5.26
C SER A 17 -12.42 -4.15 -3.89
N SER A 18 -12.69 -5.46 -3.78
CA SER A 18 -12.50 -6.22 -2.55
C SER A 18 -11.03 -6.28 -2.14
N GLN A 19 -10.10 -6.47 -3.08
CA GLN A 19 -8.66 -6.45 -2.80
C GLN A 19 -8.16 -5.09 -2.30
N ILE A 20 -8.72 -3.97 -2.81
CA ILE A 20 -8.35 -2.63 -2.34
C ILE A 20 -8.78 -2.46 -0.88
N PHE A 21 -10.01 -2.88 -0.56
CA PHE A 21 -10.53 -2.84 0.80
C PHE A 21 -9.68 -3.68 1.77
N VAL A 22 -9.31 -4.90 1.35
CA VAL A 22 -8.43 -5.77 2.14
C VAL A 22 -7.05 -5.13 2.36
N SER A 23 -6.48 -4.48 1.34
CA SER A 23 -5.21 -3.73 1.48
C SER A 23 -5.31 -2.59 2.48
N ASP A 24 -6.43 -1.86 2.52
CA ASP A 24 -6.66 -0.78 3.49
C ASP A 24 -6.78 -1.33 4.92
N GLN A 25 -7.53 -2.41 5.11
CA GLN A 25 -7.65 -3.07 6.42
C GLN A 25 -6.32 -3.64 6.91
N LEU A 26 -5.55 -4.28 6.02
CA LEU A 26 -4.21 -4.79 6.34
C LEU A 26 -3.25 -3.68 6.74
N ALA A 27 -3.24 -2.56 6.00
CA ALA A 27 -2.41 -1.42 6.37
C ALA A 27 -2.74 -0.90 7.77
N ARG A 28 -4.03 -0.87 8.16
CA ARG A 28 -4.44 -0.41 9.50
C ARG A 28 -4.10 -1.39 10.61
N LEU A 29 -4.22 -2.69 10.36
CA LEU A 29 -4.03 -3.73 11.38
C LEU A 29 -2.56 -4.18 11.53
N HIS A 30 -1.76 -4.05 10.46
CA HIS A 30 -0.40 -4.59 10.37
C HIS A 30 0.57 -3.55 9.81
N VAL A 31 0.88 -2.53 10.62
CA VAL A 31 1.85 -1.48 10.27
C VAL A 31 3.24 -2.07 10.01
N ASP A 32 3.60 -3.15 10.68
CA ASP A 32 4.82 -3.95 10.48
C ASP A 32 5.00 -4.45 9.02
N LEU A 33 3.92 -4.60 8.25
CA LEU A 33 3.97 -5.00 6.85
C LEU A 33 4.14 -3.82 5.87
N THR A 34 4.19 -2.58 6.36
CA THR A 34 4.28 -1.37 5.53
C THR A 34 5.51 -1.37 4.64
N MET A 35 6.69 -1.61 5.22
CA MET A 35 7.95 -1.65 4.47
C MET A 35 8.00 -2.77 3.42
N PRO A 36 7.69 -4.05 3.75
CA PRO A 36 7.69 -5.10 2.73
C PRO A 36 6.65 -4.87 1.64
N MET A 37 5.45 -4.36 1.97
CA MET A 37 4.43 -4.04 0.97
C MET A 37 4.84 -2.87 0.06
N PHE A 38 5.41 -1.81 0.64
CA PHE A 38 5.95 -0.69 -0.13
C PHE A 38 7.04 -1.15 -1.10
N SER A 39 7.98 -1.98 -0.64
CA SER A 39 9.07 -2.51 -1.47
C SER A 39 8.53 -3.39 -2.60
N GLU A 40 7.63 -4.32 -2.31
CA GLU A 40 7.06 -5.23 -3.30
C GLU A 40 6.24 -4.48 -4.36
N ILE A 41 5.40 -3.52 -3.95
CA ILE A 41 4.59 -2.73 -4.88
C ILE A 41 5.48 -1.86 -5.76
N THR A 42 6.53 -1.25 -5.19
CA THR A 42 7.51 -0.44 -5.94
C THR A 42 8.27 -1.31 -6.96
N GLN A 43 8.70 -2.51 -6.58
CA GLN A 43 9.35 -3.44 -7.50
C GLN A 43 8.44 -3.84 -8.67
N ARG A 44 7.17 -4.18 -8.36
CA ARG A 44 6.17 -4.48 -9.41
C ARG A 44 5.87 -3.27 -10.28
N PHE A 45 5.89 -2.07 -9.73
CA PHE A 45 5.62 -0.84 -10.47
C PHE A 45 6.64 -0.60 -11.59
N GLN A 46 7.92 -0.90 -11.34
CA GLN A 46 9.00 -0.74 -12.32
C GLN A 46 8.76 -1.57 -13.60
N THR A 47 8.30 -2.82 -13.43
CA THR A 47 8.11 -3.78 -14.54
C THR A 47 6.68 -3.84 -15.05
N ALA A 48 5.71 -3.21 -14.37
CA ALA A 48 4.30 -3.23 -14.72
C ALA A 48 3.95 -2.37 -15.94
N ARG A 49 2.96 -2.84 -16.72
CA ARG A 49 2.31 -2.06 -17.80
C ARG A 49 1.52 -0.88 -17.20
N PRO A 50 1.27 0.20 -17.96
CA PRO A 50 0.62 1.42 -17.46
C PRO A 50 -0.73 1.18 -16.75
N SER A 51 -1.56 0.27 -17.28
CA SER A 51 -2.85 -0.09 -16.68
C SER A 51 -2.70 -0.74 -15.30
N VAL A 52 -1.65 -1.54 -15.09
CA VAL A 52 -1.37 -2.21 -13.81
C VAL A 52 -0.73 -1.24 -12.82
N ARG A 53 0.06 -0.28 -13.29
CA ARG A 53 0.66 0.77 -12.46
C ARG A 53 -0.38 1.58 -11.68
N GLN A 54 -1.49 1.95 -12.33
CA GLN A 54 -2.58 2.65 -11.64
C GLN A 54 -3.17 1.82 -10.50
N THR A 55 -3.36 0.52 -10.72
CA THR A 55 -3.88 -0.39 -9.69
C THR A 55 -2.88 -0.55 -8.54
N LEU A 56 -1.60 -0.72 -8.85
CA LEU A 56 -0.53 -0.79 -7.84
C LEU A 56 -0.46 0.47 -6.98
N LEU A 57 -0.60 1.66 -7.57
CA LEU A 57 -0.64 2.92 -6.81
C LEU A 57 -1.85 3.01 -5.87
N LYS A 58 -3.02 2.48 -6.28
CA LYS A 58 -4.20 2.41 -5.41
C LYS A 58 -3.96 1.50 -4.21
N TYR A 59 -3.27 0.37 -4.40
CA TYR A 59 -2.87 -0.50 -3.29
C TYR A 59 -1.81 0.14 -2.41
N LEU A 60 -0.87 0.91 -2.98
CA LEU A 60 0.19 1.58 -2.23
C LEU A 60 -0.32 2.67 -1.29
N LEU A 61 -1.40 3.35 -1.69
CA LEU A 61 -1.95 4.50 -0.99
C LEU A 61 -2.19 4.26 0.52
N PRO A 62 -2.91 3.21 0.97
CA PRO A 62 -3.09 2.95 2.40
C PRO A 62 -1.77 2.69 3.15
N TRP A 63 -0.79 2.04 2.52
CA TRP A 63 0.51 1.79 3.14
C TRP A 63 1.36 3.06 3.29
N LEU A 64 1.23 4.04 2.38
CA LEU A 64 1.93 5.32 2.52
C LEU A 64 1.49 6.09 3.77
N HIS A 65 0.24 5.94 4.22
CA HIS A 65 -0.24 6.58 5.44
C HIS A 65 0.46 6.05 6.71
N ASN A 66 0.99 4.84 6.67
CA ASN A 66 1.74 4.23 7.77
C ASN A 66 3.21 4.62 7.77
N LEU A 67 3.73 5.17 6.66
CA LEU A 67 5.08 5.70 6.64
C LEU A 67 5.06 7.00 7.44
N GLU A 68 5.51 6.92 8.69
CA GLU A 68 5.95 8.10 9.41
C GLU A 68 7.06 8.74 8.59
N LEU A 69 6.72 9.81 7.87
CA LEU A 69 7.70 10.67 7.26
C LEU A 69 8.50 11.28 8.42
N VAL A 70 9.62 10.62 8.76
CA VAL A 70 10.57 11.12 9.76
C VAL A 70 11.05 12.46 9.21
N ASP A 71 10.50 13.54 9.73
CA ASP A 71 10.95 14.87 9.38
C ASP A 71 12.40 14.99 9.87
N PRO A 72 13.39 15.13 8.97
CA PRO A 72 14.79 15.24 9.35
C PRO A 72 15.08 16.52 10.14
N SER A 73 14.14 17.46 10.21
CA SER A 73 14.23 18.66 11.05
C SER A 73 13.74 18.45 12.48
N LEU A 74 13.10 17.31 12.79
CA LEU A 74 12.74 16.97 14.15
C LEU A 74 13.99 16.45 14.89
N PRO A 75 14.32 16.99 16.08
CA PRO A 75 15.42 16.45 16.86
C PRO A 75 15.12 14.98 17.17
N GLN A 76 16.06 14.09 16.86
CA GLN A 76 15.99 12.69 17.27
C GLN A 76 15.90 12.65 18.80
N SER A 77 14.68 12.61 19.33
CA SER A 77 14.44 12.42 20.76
C SER A 77 14.75 10.97 21.09
N SER A 78 16.04 10.63 21.09
CA SER A 78 16.54 9.38 21.61
C SER A 78 16.29 9.40 23.12
N PRO A 79 15.47 8.47 23.67
CA PRO A 79 15.12 8.44 25.09
C PRO A 79 16.31 8.13 26.01
N LEU A 80 17.50 7.88 25.44
CA LEU A 80 18.73 7.65 26.18
C LEU A 80 19.47 8.94 26.58
N THR A 81 19.05 10.09 26.06
CA THR A 81 19.72 11.37 26.36
C THR A 81 19.28 11.97 27.70
N SER A 82 18.10 11.57 28.20
CA SER A 82 17.55 12.03 29.49
C SER A 82 18.16 11.36 30.72
N PHE A 83 19.05 10.37 30.55
CA PHE A 83 19.71 9.67 31.66
C PHE A 83 21.14 10.16 31.96
N LEU A 84 21.62 11.20 31.27
CA LEU A 84 22.98 11.74 31.42
C LEU A 84 23.04 13.21 31.90
N THR A 85 21.93 13.77 32.41
CA THR A 85 21.89 15.06 33.12
C THR A 85 21.35 14.83 34.52
#